data_AF-A0A1Z7ZX20-F1
#
_entry.id   AF-A0A1Z7ZX20-F1
#
_cell.length_a   1.000
_cell.length_b   1.000
_cell.length_c   1.000
_cell.angle_alpha   90.00
_cell.angle_beta   90.00
_cell.angle_gamma   90.00
#
_symmetry.space_group_name_H-M   'P 1'
#
loop_
_entity.id
_entity.type
_entity.pdbx_description
1 polymer ?
#
loop_
_entity_poly.entity_id
_entity_poly.type
_entity_poly.pdbx_seq_one_letter_code
_entity_poly.pdbx_strand_id
1 'polypeptide(L)'
;MRQSEQNSIQERVTAICNDLYSKGTKPTVRLVLSMLPDISSTSTVHKYFANWKKELEANQQSLYDRLGFSSEFTQSFMKEITRFGVEAEYRYKEQAVDSNEQRDIAIEELERSEEKLFKQNAIIEQQAKEIKELQIEVIKIQEKLKADLVTEQESNKAIVTELRQQLSDAGTDNKTLTSANENLRTEIAKAELKLEGNQEYVNEVKTQNSDLVKDNKELNNSIASLSKNIASQESTITGNDKLINNLEASANAVKETITKIETECSEYKTEITVIRKELSSANDNLVKEKDTHNTELANSKTKLTEANATITNLEKTNKEQSSVITTLTKKS
;
A
#
# COMPACT_ATOMS: atom_id res chain seq x y z
N MET A 1 -72.58 -120.31 -76.63
CA MET A 1 -71.38 -119.47 -76.35
C MET A 1 -70.97 -118.57 -77.51
N ARG A 2 -70.94 -118.99 -78.79
CA ARG A 2 -70.49 -118.14 -79.92
C ARG A 2 -71.31 -116.85 -80.23
N GLN A 3 -72.57 -116.73 -79.77
CA GLN A 3 -73.38 -115.52 -79.99
C GLN A 3 -73.07 -114.36 -79.02
N SER A 4 -72.50 -114.65 -77.84
CA SER A 4 -72.18 -113.63 -76.83
C SER A 4 -70.89 -112.87 -77.18
N GLU A 5 -69.86 -113.55 -77.70
CA GLU A 5 -68.62 -112.91 -78.17
C GLU A 5 -68.85 -112.06 -79.42
N GLN A 6 -69.72 -112.49 -80.33
CA GLN A 6 -70.05 -111.72 -81.54
C GLN A 6 -70.77 -110.40 -81.24
N ASN A 7 -71.63 -110.36 -80.22
CA ASN A 7 -72.29 -109.11 -79.79
C ASN A 7 -71.32 -108.16 -79.08
N SER A 8 -70.39 -108.68 -78.26
CA SER A 8 -69.36 -107.86 -77.60
C SER A 8 -68.40 -107.19 -78.61
N ILE A 9 -68.03 -107.89 -79.69
CA ILE A 9 -67.20 -107.33 -80.75
C ILE A 9 -67.94 -106.24 -81.52
N GLN A 10 -69.23 -106.43 -81.81
CA GLN A 10 -70.07 -105.41 -82.46
C GLN A 10 -70.16 -104.13 -81.61
N GLU A 11 -70.41 -104.25 -80.31
CA GLU A 11 -70.47 -103.11 -79.38
C GLU A 11 -69.15 -102.34 -79.30
N ARG A 12 -68.01 -103.03 -79.26
CA ARG A 12 -66.67 -102.40 -79.28
C ARG A 12 -66.41 -101.66 -80.59
N VAL A 13 -66.73 -102.27 -81.73
CA VAL A 13 -66.60 -101.63 -83.05
C VAL A 13 -67.49 -100.37 -83.12
N THR A 14 -68.75 -100.47 -82.69
CA THR A 14 -69.69 -99.34 -82.64
C THR A 14 -69.21 -98.22 -81.71
N ALA A 15 -68.68 -98.55 -80.52
CA ALA A 15 -68.16 -97.57 -79.56
C ALA A 15 -66.96 -96.79 -80.12
N ILE A 16 -66.01 -97.48 -80.76
CA ILE A 16 -64.85 -96.84 -81.39
C ILE A 16 -65.30 -95.97 -82.57
N CYS A 17 -66.24 -96.45 -83.38
CA CYS A 17 -66.75 -95.66 -84.50
C CYS A 17 -67.48 -94.39 -84.02
N ASN A 18 -68.25 -94.47 -82.92
CA ASN A 18 -68.89 -93.31 -82.31
C ASN A 18 -67.89 -92.31 -81.71
N ASP A 19 -66.82 -92.77 -81.06
CA ASP A 19 -65.75 -91.93 -80.50
C ASP A 19 -64.95 -91.22 -81.60
N LEU A 20 -64.62 -91.92 -82.68
CA LEU A 20 -63.97 -91.32 -83.85
C LEU A 20 -64.86 -90.28 -84.52
N TYR A 21 -66.16 -90.58 -84.63
CA TYR A 21 -67.14 -89.68 -85.23
C TYR A 21 -67.39 -88.43 -84.37
N SER A 22 -67.48 -88.55 -83.04
CA SER A 22 -67.67 -87.40 -82.13
C SER A 22 -66.47 -86.46 -82.09
N LYS A 23 -65.26 -87.00 -82.31
CA LYS A 23 -64.01 -86.23 -82.48
C LYS A 23 -63.83 -85.66 -83.89
N GLY A 24 -64.83 -85.76 -84.75
CA GLY A 24 -64.79 -85.24 -86.13
C GLY A 24 -63.86 -86.00 -87.08
N THR A 25 -63.32 -87.16 -86.69
CA THR A 25 -62.41 -87.96 -87.50
C THR A 25 -63.19 -88.99 -88.31
N LYS A 26 -63.06 -89.00 -89.64
CA LYS A 26 -63.80 -89.92 -90.52
C LYS A 26 -63.44 -91.39 -90.20
N PRO A 27 -64.34 -92.19 -89.62
CA PRO A 27 -64.02 -93.57 -89.26
C PRO A 27 -63.77 -94.38 -90.54
N THR A 28 -62.67 -95.13 -90.59
CA THR A 28 -62.35 -96.07 -91.68
C THR A 28 -62.09 -97.45 -91.10
N VAL A 29 -62.38 -98.51 -91.86
CA VAL A 29 -62.19 -99.90 -91.40
C VAL A 29 -60.77 -100.14 -90.91
N ARG A 30 -59.77 -99.54 -91.57
CA ARG A 30 -58.34 -99.64 -91.18
C ARG A 30 -58.04 -98.95 -89.85
N LEU A 31 -58.63 -97.78 -89.61
CA LEU A 31 -58.45 -97.01 -88.36
C LEU A 31 -59.14 -97.72 -87.18
N VAL A 32 -60.34 -98.23 -87.40
CA VAL A 32 -61.08 -99.02 -86.38
C VAL A 32 -60.34 -100.32 -86.06
N LEU A 33 -59.77 -101.00 -87.08
CA LEU A 33 -58.92 -102.19 -86.88
C LEU A 33 -57.67 -101.86 -86.05
N SER A 34 -57.05 -100.69 -86.26
CA SER A 34 -55.86 -100.27 -85.50
C SER A 34 -56.13 -100.01 -84.01
N MET A 35 -57.38 -99.71 -83.65
CA MET A 35 -57.82 -99.52 -82.25
C MET A 35 -58.34 -100.81 -81.61
N LEU A 36 -58.31 -101.94 -82.33
CA LEU A 36 -58.74 -103.27 -81.87
C LEU A 36 -57.60 -104.29 -82.09
N PRO A 37 -56.58 -104.31 -81.21
CA PRO A 37 -55.43 -105.21 -81.36
C PRO A 37 -55.79 -106.70 -81.26
N ASP A 38 -56.95 -107.04 -80.70
CA ASP A 38 -57.35 -108.42 -80.40
C ASP A 38 -58.07 -109.14 -81.58
N ILE A 39 -58.34 -108.44 -82.69
CA ILE A 39 -59.15 -108.95 -83.81
C ILE A 39 -58.40 -108.76 -85.13
N SER A 40 -57.93 -109.86 -85.73
CA SER A 40 -57.22 -109.83 -87.03
C SER A 40 -58.13 -109.94 -88.25
N SER A 41 -59.39 -110.33 -88.05
CA SER A 41 -60.34 -110.56 -89.15
C SER A 41 -60.90 -109.24 -89.67
N THR A 42 -60.31 -108.75 -90.76
CA THR A 42 -60.77 -107.54 -91.47
C THR A 42 -62.21 -107.68 -91.94
N SER A 43 -62.65 -108.89 -92.34
CA SER A 43 -64.02 -109.15 -92.78
C SER A 43 -65.04 -109.04 -91.64
N THR A 44 -64.66 -109.40 -90.41
CA THR A 44 -65.51 -109.28 -89.21
C THR A 44 -65.69 -107.81 -88.83
N VAL A 45 -64.62 -107.02 -88.78
CA VAL A 45 -64.69 -105.57 -88.51
C VAL A 45 -65.40 -104.84 -89.65
N HIS A 46 -65.17 -105.21 -90.92
CA HIS A 46 -65.87 -104.62 -92.05
C HIS A 46 -67.38 -104.90 -92.00
N LYS A 47 -67.82 -106.10 -91.56
CA LYS A 47 -69.24 -106.41 -91.39
C LYS A 47 -69.89 -105.53 -90.33
N TYR A 48 -69.28 -105.40 -89.14
CA TYR A 48 -69.84 -104.59 -88.06
C TYR A 48 -69.70 -103.09 -88.34
N PHE A 49 -68.62 -102.64 -88.96
CA PHE A 49 -68.45 -101.28 -89.44
C PHE A 49 -69.48 -100.92 -90.53
N ALA A 50 -69.74 -101.83 -91.47
CA ALA A 50 -70.78 -101.62 -92.48
C ALA A 50 -72.18 -101.58 -91.85
N ASN A 51 -72.44 -102.40 -90.83
CA ASN A 51 -73.71 -102.38 -90.09
C ASN A 51 -73.86 -101.09 -89.27
N TRP A 52 -72.81 -100.66 -88.56
CA TRP A 52 -72.75 -99.37 -87.86
C TRP A 52 -72.89 -98.20 -88.83
N LYS A 53 -72.24 -98.24 -89.98
CA LYS A 53 -72.35 -97.20 -91.01
C LYS A 53 -73.77 -97.15 -91.57
N LYS A 54 -74.41 -98.30 -91.77
CA LYS A 54 -75.82 -98.39 -92.19
C LYS A 54 -76.77 -97.91 -91.10
N GLU A 55 -76.49 -98.19 -89.83
CA GLU A 55 -77.24 -97.65 -88.68
C GLU A 55 -77.04 -96.14 -88.54
N LEU A 56 -75.83 -95.62 -88.75
CA LEU A 56 -75.54 -94.20 -88.74
C LEU A 56 -76.22 -93.49 -89.91
N GLU A 57 -76.15 -94.05 -91.13
CA GLU A 57 -76.86 -93.54 -92.30
C GLU A 57 -78.37 -93.63 -92.09
N ALA A 58 -78.89 -94.69 -91.48
CA ALA A 58 -80.32 -94.80 -91.15
C ALA A 58 -80.75 -93.85 -90.02
N ASN A 59 -79.88 -93.56 -89.04
CA ASN A 59 -80.17 -92.63 -87.94
C ASN A 59 -80.01 -91.17 -88.40
N GLN A 60 -79.07 -90.90 -89.31
CA GLN A 60 -78.98 -89.63 -90.04
C GLN A 60 -80.18 -89.46 -90.95
N GLN A 61 -80.60 -90.49 -91.70
CA GLN A 61 -81.78 -90.46 -92.55
C GLN A 61 -83.07 -90.32 -91.75
N SER A 62 -83.20 -90.97 -90.60
CA SER A 62 -84.35 -90.79 -89.71
C SER A 62 -84.36 -89.41 -89.06
N LEU A 63 -83.20 -88.82 -88.77
CA LEU A 63 -83.08 -87.42 -88.37
C LEU A 63 -83.41 -86.47 -89.53
N TYR A 64 -82.98 -86.77 -90.76
CA TYR A 64 -83.31 -86.02 -91.97
C TYR A 64 -84.83 -86.03 -92.23
N ASP A 65 -85.48 -87.18 -92.10
CA ASP A 65 -86.93 -87.34 -92.29
C ASP A 65 -87.74 -86.72 -91.13
N ARG A 66 -87.23 -86.78 -89.89
CA ARG A 66 -87.91 -86.27 -88.69
C ARG A 66 -87.83 -84.75 -88.55
N LEU A 67 -86.79 -84.12 -89.08
CA LEU A 67 -86.61 -82.67 -89.05
C LEU A 67 -87.16 -81.98 -90.30
N GLY A 68 -87.49 -82.72 -91.37
CA GLY A 68 -88.17 -82.21 -92.57
C GLY A 68 -87.39 -81.16 -93.37
N PHE A 69 -86.11 -80.96 -93.07
CA PHE A 69 -85.24 -80.02 -93.75
C PHE A 69 -84.51 -80.68 -94.92
N SER A 70 -84.13 -79.90 -95.94
CA SER A 70 -83.36 -80.43 -97.07
C SER A 70 -82.02 -81.00 -96.58
N SER A 71 -81.52 -82.03 -97.26
CA SER A 71 -80.21 -82.63 -96.95
C SER A 71 -79.08 -81.59 -97.05
N GLU A 72 -79.22 -80.62 -97.96
CA GLU A 72 -78.29 -79.51 -98.16
C GLU A 72 -78.31 -78.54 -96.96
N PHE A 73 -79.50 -78.23 -96.43
CA PHE A 73 -79.64 -77.40 -95.23
C PHE A 73 -78.97 -78.06 -94.02
N THR A 74 -79.22 -79.36 -93.82
CA THR A 74 -78.66 -80.08 -92.66
C THR A 74 -77.14 -80.24 -92.77
N GLN A 75 -76.58 -80.46 -93.96
CA GLN A 75 -75.13 -80.47 -94.16
C GLN A 75 -74.51 -79.09 -93.94
N SER A 76 -75.16 -78.02 -94.41
CA SER A 76 -74.71 -76.66 -94.15
C SER A 76 -74.73 -76.35 -92.66
N PHE A 77 -75.78 -76.77 -91.95
CA PHE A 77 -75.92 -76.58 -90.51
C PHE A 77 -74.88 -77.37 -89.70
N MET A 78 -74.58 -78.61 -90.08
CA MET A 78 -73.53 -79.40 -89.40
C MET A 78 -72.13 -78.81 -89.64
N LYS A 79 -71.83 -78.33 -90.86
CA LYS A 79 -70.60 -77.59 -91.13
C LYS A 79 -70.50 -76.33 -90.28
N GLU A 80 -71.63 -75.64 -90.11
CA GLU A 80 -71.73 -74.43 -89.29
C GLU A 80 -71.53 -74.73 -87.80
N ILE A 81 -72.10 -75.83 -87.27
CA ILE A 81 -71.84 -76.30 -85.90
C ILE A 81 -70.35 -76.62 -85.70
N THR A 82 -69.73 -77.33 -86.64
CA THR A 82 -68.29 -77.64 -86.54
C THR A 82 -67.45 -76.37 -86.63
N ARG A 83 -67.81 -75.42 -87.49
CA ARG A 83 -67.15 -74.11 -87.59
C ARG A 83 -67.22 -73.37 -86.25
N PHE A 84 -68.41 -73.25 -85.66
CA PHE A 84 -68.59 -72.63 -84.35
C PHE A 84 -67.88 -73.38 -83.22
N GLY A 85 -67.84 -74.71 -83.28
CA GLY A 85 -67.10 -75.53 -82.31
C GLY A 85 -65.60 -75.25 -82.35
N VAL A 86 -65.00 -75.23 -83.55
CA VAL A 86 -63.57 -74.92 -83.75
C VAL A 86 -63.26 -73.46 -83.41
N GLU A 87 -64.12 -72.52 -83.79
CA GLU A 87 -63.94 -71.10 -83.48
C GLU A 87 -64.07 -70.81 -81.98
N ALA A 88 -65.03 -71.45 -81.30
CA ALA A 88 -65.17 -71.37 -79.85
C ALA A 88 -63.96 -71.98 -79.13
N GLU A 89 -63.50 -73.16 -79.57
CA GLU A 89 -62.31 -73.80 -79.02
C GLU A 89 -61.07 -72.92 -79.20
N TYR A 90 -60.86 -72.36 -80.39
CA TYR A 90 -59.77 -71.44 -80.67
C TYR A 90 -59.85 -70.21 -79.76
N ARG A 91 -61.03 -69.56 -79.66
CA ARG A 91 -61.22 -68.38 -78.81
C ARG A 91 -61.00 -68.67 -77.33
N TYR A 92 -61.49 -69.79 -76.81
CA TYR A 92 -61.26 -70.17 -75.42
C TYR A 92 -59.79 -70.51 -75.17
N LYS A 93 -59.11 -71.13 -76.14
CA LYS A 93 -57.67 -71.41 -76.05
C LYS A 93 -56.85 -70.12 -76.06
N GLU A 94 -57.15 -69.18 -76.96
CA GLU A 94 -56.52 -67.86 -77.02
C GLU A 94 -56.77 -67.09 -75.72
N GLN A 95 -58.02 -67.02 -75.24
CA GLN A 95 -58.36 -66.40 -73.97
C GLN A 95 -57.64 -67.04 -72.77
N ALA A 96 -57.45 -68.37 -72.79
CA ALA A 96 -56.71 -69.07 -71.75
C ALA A 96 -55.21 -68.77 -71.80
N VAL A 97 -54.62 -68.62 -73.00
CA VAL A 97 -53.23 -68.21 -73.19
C VAL A 97 -53.05 -66.77 -72.71
N ASP A 98 -53.87 -65.83 -73.18
CA ASP A 98 -53.81 -64.41 -72.75
C ASP A 98 -53.95 -64.27 -71.23
N SER A 99 -54.86 -65.04 -70.62
CA SER A 99 -55.04 -65.05 -69.16
C SER A 99 -53.82 -65.61 -68.42
N ASN A 100 -53.18 -66.66 -68.96
CA ASN A 100 -51.94 -67.19 -68.39
C ASN A 100 -50.78 -66.19 -68.55
N GLU A 101 -50.65 -65.54 -69.70
CA GLU A 101 -49.63 -64.50 -69.93
C GLU A 101 -49.82 -63.32 -68.97
N GLN A 102 -51.06 -62.84 -68.80
CA GLN A 102 -51.37 -61.79 -67.83
C GLN A 102 -51.06 -62.21 -66.39
N ARG A 103 -51.37 -63.46 -66.03
CA ARG A 103 -51.02 -64.01 -64.72
C ARG A 103 -49.51 -64.02 -64.52
N ASP A 104 -48.76 -64.49 -65.51
CA ASP A 104 -47.30 -64.62 -65.41
C ASP A 104 -46.63 -63.23 -65.33
N ILE A 105 -47.13 -62.23 -66.08
CA ILE A 105 -46.71 -60.82 -65.94
C ILE A 105 -47.01 -60.30 -64.52
N ALA A 106 -48.21 -60.55 -64.00
CA ALA A 106 -48.58 -60.10 -62.66
C ALA A 106 -47.73 -60.75 -61.56
N ILE A 107 -47.33 -62.02 -61.72
CA ILE A 107 -46.40 -62.70 -60.82
C ILE A 107 -45.02 -62.04 -60.88
N GLU A 108 -44.48 -61.79 -62.08
CA GLU A 108 -43.18 -61.14 -62.21
C GLU A 108 -43.18 -59.71 -61.63
N GLU A 109 -44.24 -58.94 -61.83
CA GLU A 109 -44.41 -57.62 -61.23
C GLU A 109 -44.51 -57.69 -59.70
N LEU A 110 -45.23 -58.69 -59.17
CA LEU A 110 -45.32 -58.93 -57.73
C LEU A 110 -43.93 -59.26 -57.16
N GLU A 111 -43.18 -60.19 -57.77
CA GLU A 111 -41.83 -60.56 -57.35
C GLU A 111 -40.88 -59.34 -57.33
N ARG A 112 -40.91 -58.51 -58.38
CA ARG A 112 -40.12 -57.26 -58.43
C ARG A 112 -40.53 -56.28 -57.32
N SER A 113 -41.81 -56.21 -57.00
CA SER A 113 -42.32 -55.34 -55.93
C SER A 113 -41.91 -55.84 -54.54
N GLU A 114 -41.93 -57.16 -54.31
CA GLU A 114 -41.49 -57.81 -53.08
C GLU A 114 -39.99 -57.64 -52.86
N GLU A 115 -39.18 -57.80 -53.91
CA GLU A 115 -37.74 -57.57 -53.84
C GLU A 115 -37.42 -56.10 -53.49
N LYS A 116 -38.16 -55.16 -54.09
CA LYS A 116 -38.02 -53.73 -53.77
C LYS A 116 -38.42 -53.43 -52.32
N LEU A 117 -39.51 -54.03 -51.84
CA LEU A 117 -39.95 -53.88 -50.46
C LEU A 117 -38.92 -54.44 -49.47
N PHE A 118 -38.34 -55.61 -49.76
CA PHE A 118 -37.28 -56.22 -48.95
C PHE A 118 -36.06 -55.29 -48.84
N LYS A 119 -35.60 -54.73 -49.97
CA LYS A 119 -34.50 -53.75 -50.01
C LYS A 119 -34.82 -52.49 -49.19
N GLN A 120 -36.04 -51.98 -49.30
CA GLN A 120 -36.47 -50.81 -48.53
C GLN A 120 -36.52 -51.10 -47.02
N ASN A 121 -37.04 -52.26 -46.62
CA ASN A 121 -37.08 -52.67 -45.21
C ASN A 121 -35.67 -52.80 -44.61
N ALA A 122 -34.71 -53.33 -45.38
CA ALA A 122 -33.31 -53.40 -44.93
C ALA A 122 -32.70 -52.01 -44.71
N ILE A 123 -32.98 -51.04 -45.59
CA ILE A 123 -32.54 -49.64 -45.44
C ILE A 123 -33.20 -49.01 -44.21
N ILE A 124 -34.51 -49.20 -44.01
CA ILE A 124 -35.24 -48.68 -42.86
C ILE A 124 -34.67 -49.24 -41.55
N GLU A 125 -34.35 -50.53 -41.50
CA GLU A 125 -33.75 -51.15 -40.32
C GLU A 125 -32.35 -50.59 -40.03
N GLN A 126 -31.54 -50.38 -41.06
CA GLN A 126 -30.22 -49.75 -40.93
C GLN A 126 -30.34 -48.31 -40.42
N GLN A 127 -31.22 -47.51 -41.00
CA GLN A 127 -31.47 -46.13 -40.55
C GLN A 127 -31.99 -46.09 -39.11
N ALA A 128 -32.86 -47.03 -38.72
CA ALA A 128 -33.35 -47.12 -37.35
C ALA A 128 -32.24 -47.45 -36.34
N LYS A 129 -31.23 -48.23 -36.74
CA LYS A 129 -30.02 -48.49 -35.91
C LYS A 129 -29.19 -47.22 -35.77
N GLU A 130 -28.87 -46.55 -36.88
CA GLU A 130 -28.09 -45.32 -36.88
C GLU A 130 -28.76 -44.19 -36.06
N ILE A 131 -30.08 -44.01 -36.20
CA ILE A 131 -30.84 -43.04 -35.40
C ILE A 131 -30.71 -43.33 -33.90
N LYS A 132 -30.77 -44.61 -33.48
CA LYS A 132 -30.62 -44.98 -32.07
C LYS A 132 -29.20 -44.70 -31.56
N GLU A 133 -28.18 -45.01 -32.36
CA GLU A 133 -26.79 -44.74 -32.00
C GLU A 133 -26.53 -43.23 -31.84
N LEU A 134 -27.00 -42.42 -32.80
CA LEU A 134 -26.91 -40.97 -32.73
C LEU A 134 -27.69 -40.39 -31.53
N GLN A 135 -28.86 -40.93 -31.21
CA GLN A 135 -29.61 -40.51 -30.01
C GLN A 135 -28.82 -40.78 -28.73
N ILE A 136 -28.18 -41.95 -28.62
CA ILE A 136 -27.34 -42.28 -27.47
C ILE A 136 -26.13 -41.34 -27.39
N GLU A 137 -25.49 -41.04 -28.52
CA GLU A 137 -24.35 -40.13 -28.57
C GLU A 137 -24.74 -38.70 -28.15
N VAL A 138 -25.87 -38.20 -28.66
CA VAL A 138 -26.41 -36.88 -28.28
C VAL A 138 -26.66 -36.80 -26.77
N ILE A 139 -27.27 -37.83 -26.18
CA ILE A 139 -27.50 -37.87 -24.72
C ILE A 139 -26.17 -37.83 -23.96
N LYS A 140 -25.18 -38.64 -24.36
CA LYS A 140 -23.85 -38.63 -23.73
C LYS A 140 -23.16 -37.28 -23.82
N ILE A 141 -23.22 -36.62 -24.99
CA ILE A 141 -22.64 -35.29 -25.19
C ILE A 141 -23.36 -34.27 -24.31
N GLN A 142 -24.69 -34.32 -24.22
CA GLN A 142 -25.47 -33.42 -23.35
C GLN A 142 -25.13 -33.60 -21.87
N GLU A 143 -25.02 -34.84 -21.40
CA GLU A 143 -24.62 -35.14 -20.03
C GLU A 143 -23.22 -34.63 -19.72
N LYS A 144 -22.26 -34.87 -20.64
CA LYS A 144 -20.89 -34.38 -20.50
C LYS A 144 -20.82 -32.86 -20.47
N LEU A 145 -21.47 -32.18 -21.42
CA LEU A 145 -21.51 -30.71 -21.47
C LEU A 145 -22.13 -30.12 -20.20
N LYS A 146 -23.16 -30.76 -19.66
CA LYS A 146 -23.78 -30.34 -18.41
C LYS A 146 -22.84 -30.51 -17.22
N ALA A 147 -22.10 -31.63 -17.14
CA ALA A 147 -21.10 -31.85 -16.10
C ALA A 147 -19.97 -30.81 -16.20
N ASP A 148 -19.40 -30.62 -17.40
CA ASP A 148 -18.35 -29.64 -17.65
C ASP A 148 -18.81 -28.22 -17.26
N LEU A 149 -20.04 -27.84 -17.64
CA LEU A 149 -20.62 -26.54 -17.28
C LEU A 149 -20.75 -26.35 -15.76
N VAL A 150 -21.16 -27.39 -15.02
CA VAL A 150 -21.25 -27.32 -13.55
C VAL A 150 -19.87 -27.15 -12.93
N THR A 151 -18.87 -27.94 -13.38
CA THR A 151 -17.51 -27.82 -12.87
C THR A 151 -16.90 -26.45 -13.14
N GLU A 152 -17.14 -25.89 -14.31
CA GLU A 152 -16.69 -24.56 -14.70
C GLU A 152 -17.40 -23.46 -13.88
N GLN A 153 -18.69 -23.61 -13.61
CA GLN A 153 -19.44 -22.69 -12.74
C GLN A 153 -18.93 -22.71 -11.29
N GLU A 154 -18.64 -23.89 -10.75
CA GLU A 154 -18.09 -24.03 -9.39
C GLU A 154 -16.68 -23.44 -9.29
N SER A 155 -15.82 -23.71 -10.26
CA SER A 155 -14.48 -23.12 -10.37
C SER A 155 -14.55 -21.59 -10.43
N ASN A 156 -15.37 -21.05 -11.33
CA ASN A 156 -15.56 -19.60 -11.46
C ASN A 156 -16.12 -18.97 -10.19
N LYS A 157 -17.05 -19.65 -9.50
CA LYS A 157 -17.58 -19.17 -8.21
C LYS A 157 -16.50 -19.13 -7.13
N ALA A 158 -15.60 -20.13 -7.08
CA ALA A 158 -14.48 -20.15 -6.16
C ALA A 158 -13.50 -18.98 -6.44
N ILE A 159 -13.12 -18.79 -7.71
CA ILE A 159 -12.25 -17.69 -8.14
C ILE A 159 -12.87 -16.32 -7.78
N VAL A 160 -14.15 -16.11 -8.07
CA VAL A 160 -14.84 -14.85 -7.73
C VAL A 160 -14.87 -14.62 -6.22
N THR A 161 -15.03 -15.67 -5.41
CA THR A 161 -15.01 -15.56 -3.95
C THR A 161 -13.62 -15.18 -3.45
N GLU A 162 -12.58 -15.81 -3.98
CA GLU A 162 -11.19 -15.49 -3.63
C GLU A 162 -10.82 -14.05 -4.02
N LEU A 163 -11.15 -13.61 -5.24
CA LEU A 163 -10.88 -12.24 -5.68
C LEU A 163 -11.62 -11.20 -4.83
N ARG A 164 -12.84 -11.50 -4.40
CA ARG A 164 -13.59 -10.62 -3.47
C ARG A 164 -12.92 -10.54 -2.10
N GLN A 165 -12.40 -11.65 -1.60
CA GLN A 165 -11.67 -11.68 -0.33
C GLN A 165 -10.39 -10.86 -0.44
N GLN A 166 -9.57 -11.09 -1.48
CA GLN A 166 -8.34 -10.32 -1.71
C GLN A 166 -8.61 -8.82 -1.84
N LEU A 167 -9.70 -8.42 -2.52
CA LEU A 167 -10.09 -7.02 -2.63
C LEU A 167 -10.50 -6.42 -1.26
N SER A 168 -11.20 -7.19 -0.43
CA SER A 168 -11.57 -6.78 0.93
C SER A 168 -10.36 -6.60 1.83
N ASP A 169 -9.41 -7.53 1.76
CA ASP A 169 -8.17 -7.50 2.53
C ASP A 169 -7.31 -6.30 2.11
N ALA A 170 -7.08 -6.12 0.81
CA ALA A 170 -6.38 -4.97 0.26
C ALA A 170 -7.05 -3.63 0.63
N GLY A 171 -8.39 -3.59 0.67
CA GLY A 171 -9.15 -2.43 1.12
C GLY A 171 -8.94 -2.11 2.60
N THR A 172 -8.75 -3.14 3.43
CA THR A 172 -8.47 -3.00 4.87
C THR A 172 -7.04 -2.55 5.12
N ASP A 173 -6.08 -3.14 4.41
CA ASP A 173 -4.67 -2.74 4.46
C ASP A 173 -4.48 -1.29 4.04
N ASN A 174 -5.16 -0.85 2.97
CA ASN A 174 -5.07 0.53 2.51
C ASN A 174 -5.60 1.54 3.55
N LYS A 175 -6.67 1.20 4.28
CA LYS A 175 -7.18 2.03 5.38
C LYS A 175 -6.18 2.12 6.53
N THR A 176 -5.55 1.01 6.88
CA THR A 176 -4.53 0.94 7.93
C THR A 176 -3.30 1.76 7.55
N LEU A 177 -2.79 1.60 6.33
CA LEU A 177 -1.66 2.36 5.80
C LEU A 177 -1.97 3.86 5.72
N THR A 178 -3.18 4.23 5.29
CA THR A 178 -3.62 5.64 5.27
C THR A 178 -3.60 6.24 6.68
N SER A 179 -4.14 5.52 7.67
CA SER A 179 -4.15 5.98 9.06
C SER A 179 -2.74 6.10 9.64
N ALA A 180 -1.86 5.14 9.33
CA ALA A 180 -0.46 5.18 9.73
C ALA A 180 0.29 6.37 9.11
N ASN A 181 0.05 6.68 7.83
CA ASN A 181 0.64 7.83 7.16
C ASN A 181 0.20 9.17 7.79
N GLU A 182 -1.08 9.31 8.15
CA GLU A 182 -1.57 10.52 8.83
C GLU A 182 -0.96 10.69 10.23
N ASN A 183 -0.79 9.58 10.96
CA ASN A 183 -0.07 9.60 12.24
C ASN A 183 1.38 10.03 12.06
N LEU A 184 2.10 9.45 11.10
CA LEU A 184 3.50 9.81 10.82
C LEU A 184 3.64 11.28 10.39
N ARG A 185 2.74 11.79 9.54
CA ARG A 185 2.69 13.22 9.18
C ARG A 185 2.52 14.11 10.41
N THR A 186 1.64 13.72 11.32
CA THR A 186 1.42 14.44 12.59
C THR A 186 2.65 14.40 13.48
N GLU A 187 3.33 13.26 13.58
CA GLU A 187 4.56 13.12 14.38
C GLU A 187 5.72 13.94 13.81
N ILE A 188 5.88 13.94 12.47
CA ILE A 188 6.86 14.78 11.78
C ILE A 188 6.60 16.26 12.08
N ALA A 189 5.37 16.74 11.91
CA ALA A 189 5.03 18.14 12.21
C ALA A 189 5.33 18.52 13.68
N LYS A 190 5.05 17.61 14.63
CA LYS A 190 5.40 17.82 16.05
C LYS A 190 6.92 17.86 16.28
N ALA A 191 7.67 17.02 15.57
CA ALA A 191 9.13 17.00 15.66
C ALA A 191 9.75 18.27 15.06
N GLU A 192 9.24 18.75 13.94
CA GLU A 192 9.66 20.00 13.30
C GLU A 192 9.42 21.21 14.22
N LEU A 193 8.24 21.33 14.83
CA LEU A 193 7.97 22.40 15.81
C LEU A 193 8.91 22.36 17.02
N LYS A 194 9.23 21.16 17.52
CA LYS A 194 10.21 21.02 18.60
C LYS A 194 11.61 21.42 18.17
N LEU A 195 12.00 21.07 16.94
CA LEU A 195 13.29 21.44 16.38
C LEU A 195 13.40 22.97 16.25
N GLU A 196 12.36 23.62 15.74
CA GLU A 196 12.28 25.09 15.61
C GLU A 196 12.38 25.76 16.98
N GLY A 197 11.59 25.32 17.97
CA GLY A 197 11.67 25.86 19.33
C GLY A 197 13.05 25.64 20.00
N ASN A 198 13.68 24.49 19.78
CA ASN A 198 15.05 24.25 20.25
C ASN A 198 16.07 25.18 19.57
N GLN A 199 15.88 25.45 18.28
CA GLN A 199 16.75 26.35 17.52
C GLN A 199 16.64 27.80 18.01
N GLU A 200 15.42 28.26 18.32
CA GLU A 200 15.18 29.56 18.95
C GLU A 200 15.85 29.65 20.32
N TYR A 201 15.66 28.64 21.17
CA TYR A 201 16.29 28.58 22.49
C TYR A 201 17.83 28.64 22.40
N VAL A 202 18.43 27.88 21.48
CA VAL A 202 19.89 27.92 21.27
C VAL A 202 20.36 29.30 20.81
N ASN A 203 19.60 29.99 19.96
CA ASN A 203 19.93 31.34 19.52
C ASN A 203 19.83 32.35 20.67
N GLU A 204 18.82 32.22 21.52
CA GLU A 204 18.66 33.04 22.73
C GLU A 204 19.85 32.83 23.69
N VAL A 205 20.19 31.59 24.02
CA VAL A 205 21.33 31.26 24.89
C VAL A 205 22.64 31.78 24.32
N LYS A 206 22.86 31.68 23.00
CA LYS A 206 24.05 32.25 22.35
C LYS A 206 24.12 33.77 22.50
N THR A 207 22.99 34.45 22.35
CA THR A 207 22.89 35.91 22.52
C THR A 207 23.19 36.29 23.96
N GLN A 208 22.52 35.66 24.93
CA GLN A 208 22.76 35.88 26.36
C GLN A 208 24.22 35.62 26.75
N ASN A 209 24.84 34.54 26.23
CA ASN A 209 26.23 34.25 26.52
C ASN A 209 27.19 35.28 25.92
N SER A 210 26.88 35.81 24.72
CA SER A 210 27.65 36.91 24.12
C SER A 210 27.57 38.18 24.97
N ASP A 211 26.40 38.51 25.49
CA ASP A 211 26.20 39.67 26.37
C ASP A 211 26.95 39.49 27.70
N LEU A 212 26.85 38.32 28.34
CA LEU A 212 27.60 38.01 29.57
C LEU A 212 29.11 38.05 29.37
N VAL A 213 29.62 37.65 28.20
CA VAL A 213 31.05 37.77 27.87
C VAL A 213 31.45 39.24 27.73
N LYS A 214 30.59 40.09 27.16
CA LYS A 214 30.82 41.53 27.06
C LYS A 214 30.83 42.18 28.45
N ASP A 215 29.84 41.88 29.28
CA ASP A 215 29.74 42.39 30.65
C ASP A 215 30.97 41.98 31.48
N ASN A 216 31.42 40.72 31.37
CA ASN A 216 32.64 40.27 32.03
C ASN A 216 33.89 41.04 31.59
N LYS A 217 34.00 41.41 30.30
CA LYS A 217 35.11 42.24 29.83
C LYS A 217 35.04 43.65 30.41
N GLU A 218 33.86 44.25 30.46
CA GLU A 218 33.64 45.58 31.03
C GLU A 218 33.95 45.62 32.53
N LEU A 219 33.51 44.60 33.28
CA LEU A 219 33.83 44.43 34.70
C LEU A 219 35.34 44.24 34.92
N ASN A 220 36.00 43.40 34.12
CA ASN A 220 37.45 43.21 34.21
C ASN A 220 38.23 44.50 33.92
N ASN A 221 37.80 45.29 32.94
CA ASN A 221 38.39 46.60 32.66
C ASN A 221 38.19 47.57 33.85
N SER A 222 37.01 47.57 34.45
CA SER A 222 36.71 48.38 35.64
C SER A 222 37.59 47.97 36.82
N ILE A 223 37.75 46.66 37.08
CA ILE A 223 38.65 46.12 38.10
C ILE A 223 40.09 46.59 37.85
N ALA A 224 40.60 46.45 36.63
CA ALA A 224 41.95 46.90 36.29
C ALA A 224 42.16 48.41 36.54
N SER A 225 41.15 49.23 36.21
CA SER A 225 41.20 50.67 36.47
C SER A 225 41.21 51.00 37.98
N LEU A 226 40.39 50.31 38.77
CA LEU A 226 40.32 50.46 40.21
C LEU A 226 41.63 50.02 40.87
N SER A 227 42.20 48.88 40.47
CA SER A 227 43.50 48.42 40.96
C SER A 227 44.62 49.43 40.67
N LYS A 228 44.62 50.06 39.49
CA LYS A 228 45.59 51.14 39.17
C LYS A 228 45.40 52.35 40.08
N ASN A 229 44.16 52.76 40.32
CA ASN A 229 43.86 53.86 41.25
C ASN A 229 44.31 53.54 42.68
N ILE A 230 44.03 52.34 43.18
CA ILE A 230 44.47 51.87 44.51
C ILE A 230 46.00 51.97 44.61
N ALA A 231 46.74 51.43 43.65
CA ALA A 231 48.22 51.49 43.67
C ALA A 231 48.74 52.94 43.68
N SER A 232 48.08 53.85 42.94
CA SER A 232 48.46 55.27 42.96
C SER A 232 48.18 55.95 44.30
N GLN A 233 47.07 55.59 44.95
CA GLN A 233 46.70 56.08 46.28
C GLN A 233 47.64 55.52 47.34
N GLU A 234 47.98 54.23 47.31
CA GLU A 234 48.97 53.61 48.19
C GLU A 234 50.35 54.28 48.08
N SER A 235 50.79 54.59 46.85
CA SER A 235 52.04 55.34 46.65
C SER A 235 51.97 56.75 47.21
N THR A 236 50.82 57.43 47.10
CA THR A 236 50.60 58.76 47.67
C THR A 236 50.63 58.70 49.20
N ILE A 237 49.96 57.72 49.80
CA ILE A 237 49.96 57.48 51.26
C ILE A 237 51.39 57.25 51.74
N THR A 238 52.15 56.36 51.08
CA THR A 238 53.56 56.11 51.43
C THR A 238 54.42 57.37 51.33
N GLY A 239 54.17 58.23 50.33
CA GLY A 239 54.82 59.52 50.19
C GLY A 239 54.47 60.49 51.33
N ASN A 240 53.20 60.55 51.71
CA ASN A 240 52.71 61.35 52.83
C ASN A 240 53.29 60.85 54.16
N ASP A 241 53.38 59.55 54.39
CA ASP A 241 53.99 58.98 55.60
C ASP A 241 55.47 59.39 55.74
N LYS A 242 56.23 59.38 54.63
CA LYS A 242 57.61 59.90 54.62
C LYS A 242 57.68 61.38 54.95
N LEU A 243 56.76 62.18 54.41
CA LEU A 243 56.68 63.61 54.70
C LEU A 243 56.34 63.86 56.17
N ILE A 244 55.38 63.13 56.73
CA ILE A 244 55.00 63.19 58.15
C ILE A 244 56.22 62.86 59.02
N ASN A 245 56.90 61.75 58.77
CA ASN A 245 58.10 61.37 59.52
C ASN A 245 59.20 62.46 59.45
N ASN A 246 59.41 63.08 58.28
CA ASN A 246 60.37 64.18 58.13
C ASN A 246 59.94 65.43 58.92
N LEU A 247 58.66 65.78 58.89
CA LEU A 247 58.11 66.91 59.63
C LEU A 247 58.18 66.67 61.14
N GLU A 248 57.89 65.46 61.62
CA GLU A 248 58.04 65.06 63.02
C GLU A 248 59.51 65.14 63.48
N ALA A 249 60.44 64.62 62.68
CA ALA A 249 61.87 64.73 62.97
C ALA A 249 62.33 66.19 63.05
N SER A 250 61.88 67.03 62.10
CA SER A 250 62.16 68.47 62.12
C SER A 250 61.54 69.16 63.33
N ALA A 251 60.30 68.82 63.69
CA ALA A 251 59.62 69.36 64.86
C ALA A 251 60.35 68.98 66.16
N ASN A 252 60.84 67.75 66.27
CA ASN A 252 61.65 67.30 67.40
C ASN A 252 62.99 68.04 67.47
N ALA A 253 63.69 68.22 66.34
CA ALA A 253 64.93 69.01 66.31
C ALA A 253 64.69 70.47 66.74
N VAL A 254 63.62 71.10 66.25
CA VAL A 254 63.23 72.44 66.69
C VAL A 254 62.91 72.45 68.18
N LYS A 255 62.18 71.46 68.69
CA LYS A 255 61.87 71.33 70.12
C LYS A 255 63.14 71.21 70.97
N GLU A 256 64.11 70.40 70.55
CA GLU A 256 65.42 70.31 71.21
C GLU A 256 66.15 71.67 71.23
N THR A 257 66.17 72.39 70.11
CA THR A 257 66.76 73.74 70.06
C THR A 257 66.04 74.72 70.98
N ILE A 258 64.70 74.66 71.06
CA ILE A 258 63.91 75.48 72.00
C ILE A 258 64.31 75.14 73.44
N THR A 259 64.34 73.86 73.83
CA THR A 259 64.73 73.47 75.20
C THR A 259 66.16 73.90 75.55
N LYS A 260 67.08 73.88 74.58
CA LYS A 260 68.45 74.38 74.77
C LYS A 260 68.45 75.89 75.00
N ILE A 261 67.76 76.66 74.15
CA ILE A 261 67.63 78.11 74.30
C ILE A 261 66.93 78.48 75.62
N GLU A 262 65.90 77.74 76.03
CA GLU A 262 65.22 77.92 77.32
C GLU A 262 66.19 77.69 78.50
N THR A 263 67.03 76.67 78.42
CA THR A 263 68.08 76.39 79.42
C THR A 263 69.08 77.53 79.48
N GLU A 264 69.63 77.95 78.33
CA GLU A 264 70.56 79.09 78.23
C GLU A 264 69.92 80.38 78.76
N CYS A 265 68.66 80.67 78.41
CA CYS A 265 67.91 81.82 78.97
C CYS A 265 67.77 81.73 80.49
N SER A 266 67.55 80.53 81.04
CA SER A 266 67.46 80.32 82.49
C SER A 266 68.80 80.58 83.18
N GLU A 267 69.90 80.11 82.58
CA GLU A 267 71.27 80.35 83.04
C GLU A 267 71.59 81.85 83.02
N TYR A 268 71.38 82.53 81.89
CA TYR A 268 71.55 83.98 81.79
C TYR A 268 70.68 84.74 82.78
N LYS A 269 69.44 84.27 83.03
CA LYS A 269 68.58 84.89 84.04
C LYS A 269 69.15 84.71 85.45
N THR A 270 69.67 83.53 85.79
CA THR A 270 70.34 83.30 87.08
C THR A 270 71.57 84.19 87.23
N GLU A 271 72.40 84.29 86.19
CA GLU A 271 73.59 85.12 86.12
C GLU A 271 73.24 86.61 86.31
N ILE A 272 72.19 87.11 85.63
CA ILE A 272 71.66 88.46 85.85
C ILE A 272 71.24 88.67 87.31
N THR A 273 70.59 87.70 87.97
CA THR A 273 70.24 87.81 89.39
C THR A 273 71.47 87.86 90.29
N VAL A 274 72.52 87.08 89.99
CA VAL A 274 73.79 87.13 90.72
C VAL A 274 74.44 88.50 90.56
N ILE A 275 74.59 88.97 89.32
CA ILE A 275 75.14 90.30 89.01
C ILE A 275 74.32 91.39 89.71
N ARG A 276 72.98 91.31 89.72
CA ARG A 276 72.13 92.27 90.45
C ARG A 276 72.36 92.23 91.97
N LYS A 277 72.58 91.04 92.54
CA LYS A 277 72.87 90.89 93.97
C LYS A 277 74.25 91.43 94.32
N GLU A 278 75.25 91.20 93.47
CA GLU A 278 76.58 91.79 93.58
C GLU A 278 76.53 93.31 93.45
N LEU A 279 75.77 93.84 92.48
CA LEU A 279 75.55 95.28 92.31
C LEU A 279 74.84 95.88 93.54
N SER A 280 73.82 95.22 94.08
CA SER A 280 73.15 95.65 95.31
C SER A 280 74.12 95.66 96.49
N SER A 281 74.96 94.63 96.62
CA SER A 281 75.95 94.54 97.70
C SER A 281 77.03 95.63 97.56
N ALA A 282 77.48 95.89 96.34
CA ALA A 282 78.40 96.98 96.04
C ALA A 282 77.77 98.34 96.33
N ASN A 283 76.49 98.52 95.98
CA ASN A 283 75.74 99.75 96.27
C ASN A 283 75.55 99.95 97.78
N ASP A 284 75.23 98.89 98.54
CA ASP A 284 75.14 98.95 100.00
C ASP A 284 76.49 99.30 100.65
N ASN A 285 77.59 98.77 100.11
CA ASN A 285 78.93 99.14 100.55
C ASN A 285 79.26 100.60 100.24
N LEU A 286 78.89 101.08 99.06
CA LEU A 286 79.12 102.47 98.64
C LEU A 286 78.28 103.46 99.47
N VAL A 287 77.05 103.08 99.86
CA VAL A 287 76.23 103.83 100.82
C VAL A 287 76.88 103.87 102.21
N LYS A 288 77.37 102.73 102.71
CA LYS A 288 78.11 102.68 103.99
C LYS A 288 79.36 103.55 103.97
N GLU A 289 80.13 103.53 102.87
CA GLU A 289 81.34 104.32 102.70
C GLU A 289 81.01 105.82 102.65
N LYS A 290 79.93 106.18 101.93
CA LYS A 290 79.38 107.55 101.91
C LYS A 290 78.95 108.02 103.30
N ASP A 291 78.27 107.18 104.07
CA ASP A 291 77.85 107.52 105.44
C ASP A 291 79.05 107.65 106.39
N THR A 292 80.09 106.83 106.21
CA THR A 292 81.34 106.92 106.96
C THR A 292 82.05 108.24 106.68
N HIS A 293 82.21 108.61 105.40
CA HIS A 293 82.78 109.90 105.01
C HIS A 293 81.95 111.10 105.45
N ASN A 294 80.61 111.01 105.42
CA ASN A 294 79.75 112.07 105.98
C ASN A 294 79.96 112.25 107.48
N THR A 295 80.20 111.16 108.21
CA THR A 295 80.48 111.17 109.65
C THR A 295 81.86 111.78 109.93
N GLU A 296 82.88 111.46 109.13
CA GLU A 296 84.21 112.06 109.19
C GLU A 296 84.21 113.55 108.82
N LEU A 297 83.40 113.93 107.83
CA LEU A 297 83.19 115.33 107.42
C LEU A 297 82.51 116.13 108.54
N ALA A 298 81.50 115.55 109.20
CA ALA A 298 80.86 116.15 110.36
C ALA A 298 81.87 116.38 111.50
N ASN A 299 82.68 115.37 111.84
CA ASN A 299 83.73 115.48 112.88
C ASN A 299 84.79 116.53 112.54
N SER A 300 85.20 116.63 111.27
CA SER A 300 86.15 117.65 110.82
C SER A 300 85.56 119.05 110.94
N LYS A 301 84.26 119.20 110.68
CA LYS A 301 83.52 120.47 110.84
C LYS A 301 83.45 120.90 112.31
N THR A 302 83.24 119.94 113.23
CA THR A 302 83.23 120.20 114.68
C THR A 302 84.60 120.65 115.19
N LYS A 303 85.68 119.99 114.75
CA LYS A 303 87.07 120.41 115.06
C LYS A 303 87.40 121.80 114.51
N LEU A 304 86.86 122.16 113.35
CA LEU A 304 87.04 123.49 112.76
C LEU A 304 86.33 124.58 113.57
N THR A 305 85.12 124.29 114.08
CA THR A 305 84.40 125.22 114.97
C THR A 305 85.11 125.40 116.32
N GLU A 306 85.71 124.36 116.87
CA GLU A 306 86.52 124.44 118.09
C GLU A 306 87.80 125.26 117.89
N ALA A 307 88.49 125.07 116.75
CA ALA A 307 89.66 125.86 116.37
C ALA A 307 89.34 127.36 116.19
N ASN A 308 88.20 127.69 115.56
CA ASN A 308 87.74 129.07 115.42
C ASN A 308 87.39 129.72 116.77
N ALA A 309 86.82 128.96 117.72
CA ALA A 309 86.57 129.44 119.07
C ALA A 309 87.87 129.74 119.83
N THR A 310 88.94 128.96 119.59
CA THR A 310 90.26 129.19 120.19
C THR A 310 90.95 130.42 119.61
N ILE A 311 90.86 130.64 118.29
CA ILE A 311 91.37 131.85 117.62
C ILE A 311 90.69 133.11 118.17
N THR A 312 89.36 133.08 118.32
CA THR A 312 88.59 134.21 118.86
C THR A 312 89.00 134.57 120.30
N ASN A 313 89.32 133.57 121.13
CA ASN A 313 89.82 133.81 122.50
C ASN A 313 91.26 134.34 122.51
N LEU A 314 92.12 133.88 121.61
CA LEU A 314 93.49 134.39 121.45
C LEU A 314 93.49 135.85 120.98
N GLU A 315 92.61 136.22 120.05
CA GLU A 315 92.42 137.61 119.61
C GLU A 315 91.96 138.53 120.75
N LYS A 316 91.08 138.04 121.63
CA LYS A 316 90.64 138.78 122.82
C LYS A 316 91.78 139.01 123.81
N THR A 317 92.59 137.98 124.05
CA THR A 317 93.76 138.05 124.94
C THR A 317 94.82 139.02 124.40
N ASN A 318 95.01 139.05 123.07
CA ASN A 318 95.94 139.95 122.41
C ASN A 318 95.46 141.42 122.45
N LYS A 319 94.15 141.65 122.39
CA LYS A 319 93.53 142.97 122.58
C LYS A 319 93.71 143.49 124.01
N GLU A 320 93.57 142.61 125.00
CA GLU A 320 93.78 142.94 126.42
C GLU A 320 95.26 143.18 126.75
N GLN A 321 96.19 142.43 126.14
CA GLN A 321 97.64 142.70 126.26
C GLN A 321 98.06 144.02 125.56
N SER A 322 97.40 144.38 124.45
CA SER A 322 97.66 145.65 123.75
C SER A 322 97.23 146.88 124.56
N SER A 323 96.21 146.77 125.43
CA SER A 323 95.81 147.87 126.31
C SER A 323 96.79 148.07 127.48
N VAL A 324 97.36 146.98 128.02
CA VAL A 324 98.41 146.99 129.07
C VAL A 324 99.67 147.73 128.61
N ILE A 325 100.01 147.69 127.32
CA ILE A 325 101.18 148.38 126.76
C ILE A 325 100.94 149.89 126.56
N THR A 326 99.69 150.30 126.28
CA THR A 326 99.37 151.70 125.92
C THR A 326 99.33 152.62 127.14
N THR A 327 98.95 152.13 128.32
CA THR A 327 98.91 152.96 129.54
C THR A 327 100.29 153.16 130.18
N LEU A 328 101.28 152.32 129.84
CA LEU A 328 102.67 152.43 130.32
C LEU A 328 103.54 153.42 129.50
N THR A 329 103.04 154.03 128.42
CA THR A 329 103.88 154.75 127.43
C THR A 329 103.72 156.27 127.26
N LYS A 330 102.93 156.97 128.09
CA LYS A 330 102.98 158.45 128.22
C LYS A 330 102.69 158.83 129.68
N LYS A 331 103.67 158.97 130.59
CA LYS A 331 104.58 160.11 130.82
C LYS A 331 103.90 161.48 130.74
N SER A 332 104.34 162.38 131.62
CA SER A 332 104.39 163.85 131.48
C SER A 332 103.09 164.62 131.33
#